data_AF-A0A533V3S2-F1
#
_entry.id   AF-A0A533V3S2-F1
#
_cell.length_a   1.000
_cell.length_b   1.000
_cell.length_c   1.000
_cell.angle_alpha   90.00
_cell.angle_beta   90.00
_cell.angle_gamma   90.00
#
_symmetry.space_group_name_H-M   'P 1'
#
loop_
_entity.id
_entity.type
_entity.pdbx_description
1 polymer ?
#
loop_
_entity_poly.entity_id
_entity_poly.type
_entity_poly.pdbx_seq_one_letter_code
_entity_poly.pdbx_strand_id
1 'polypeptide(L)' 'FDEESWLMLRPSGTEPLIRIYGESTDELLIKSKVQEYTRLVRETLDER' A
#
# COMPACT_ATOMS: atom_id res chain seq x y z
N PHE A 1 10.26 6.87 2.18
CA PHE A 1 9.67 7.81 1.20
C PHE A 1 10.42 9.12 1.33
N ASP A 2 10.51 9.88 0.24
CA ASP A 2 10.87 11.30 0.32
C ASP A 2 9.68 12.12 0.84
N GLU A 3 9.87 13.42 1.05
CA GLU A 3 8.83 14.30 1.60
C GLU A 3 7.66 14.56 0.63
N GLU A 4 7.82 14.24 -0.66
CA GLU A 4 6.82 14.47 -1.70
C GLU A 4 5.99 13.22 -2.03
N SER A 5 6.37 12.05 -1.53
CA SER A 5 5.69 10.78 -1.81
C SER A 5 4.94 10.26 -0.60
N TRP A 6 3.73 9.76 -0.82
CA TRP A 6 2.90 9.19 0.25
C TRP A 6 2.23 7.90 -0.17
N LEU A 7 1.89 7.07 0.83
CA LEU A 7 1.12 5.85 0.67
C LEU A 7 0.13 5.73 1.83
N MET A 8 -1.15 5.49 1.52
CA MET A 8 -2.25 5.37 2.48
C MET A 8 -2.92 4.01 2.34
N LEU A 9 -3.01 3.28 3.45
CA LEU A 9 -3.75 2.04 3.55
C LEU A 9 -5.06 2.28 4.30
N ARG A 10 -6.17 1.81 3.74
CA ARG A 10 -7.49 1.93 4.36
C ARG A 10 -8.29 0.64 4.20
N PRO A 11 -8.72 -0.03 5.29
CA PRO A 11 -9.68 -1.11 5.18
C PRO A 11 -11.04 -0.55 4.72
N SER A 12 -11.73 -1.30 3.87
CA SER A 12 -13.11 -0.99 3.51
C SER A 12 -14.03 -1.33 4.69
N GLY A 13 -14.98 -0.44 4.99
CA GLY A 13 -15.97 -0.69 6.05
C GLY A 13 -17.15 -1.55 5.61
N THR A 14 -17.31 -1.75 4.30
CA THR A 14 -18.47 -2.46 3.70
C THR A 14 -18.07 -3.67 2.87
N GLU A 15 -16.78 -3.82 2.55
CA GLU A 15 -16.28 -4.89 1.69
C GLU A 15 -15.07 -5.55 2.36
N PRO A 16 -14.81 -6.86 2.14
CA PRO A 16 -13.67 -7.55 2.72
C PRO A 16 -12.39 -7.26 1.92
N LEU A 17 -12.00 -6.00 1.81
CA LEU A 17 -10.80 -5.56 1.09
C LEU A 17 -10.08 -4.41 1.79
N ILE A 18 -8.78 -4.30 1.53
CA ILE A 18 -7.94 -3.17 1.93
C ILE A 18 -7.56 -2.40 0.67
N ARG A 19 -7.75 -1.08 0.70
CA ARG A 19 -7.34 -0.17 -0.38
C ARG A 19 -5.97 0.42 -0.06
N ILE A 20 -5.12 0.47 -1.08
CA ILE A 20 -3.81 1.11 -1.01
C ILE A 20 -3.79 2.22 -2.06
N TYR A 21 -3.54 3.44 -1.60
CA TYR A 21 -3.39 4.64 -2.43
C TYR A 21 -1.96 5.14 -2.28
N GLY A 22 -1.43 5.79 -3.31
CA GLY A 22 -0.18 6.50 -3.16
C GLY A 22 0.10 7.45 -4.31
N GLU A 23 0.97 8.39 -4.04
CA GLU A 23 1.39 9.45 -4.95
C GLU A 23 2.90 9.62 -4.86
N SER A 24 3.51 9.95 -5.99
CA SER A 24 4.94 10.15 -6.15
C SER A 24 5.17 10.84 -7.49
N THR A 25 6.24 11.63 -7.58
CA THR A 25 6.75 12.15 -8.85
C THR A 25 7.54 11.10 -9.63
N ASP A 26 7.94 10.01 -8.98
CA ASP A 26 8.59 8.83 -9.56
C ASP A 26 7.63 7.62 -9.62
N GLU A 27 7.27 7.23 -10.85
CA GLU A 27 6.37 6.11 -11.13
C GLU A 27 6.95 4.75 -10.72
N LEU A 28 8.26 4.54 -10.89
CA LEU A 28 8.92 3.28 -10.54
C LEU A 28 8.98 3.12 -9.02
N LEU A 29 9.25 4.21 -8.31
CA LEU A 29 9.23 4.25 -6.85
C LEU A 29 7.84 3.87 -6.32
N ILE A 30 6.76 4.50 -6.80
CA ILE A 30 5.42 4.23 -6.27
C ILE A 30 4.94 2.82 -6.60
N LYS A 31 5.25 2.31 -7.80
CA LYS A 31 4.96 0.92 -8.17
C LYS A 31 5.67 -0.08 -7.25
N SER A 32 6.95 0.14 -7.00
CA SER A 32 7.75 -0.68 -6.08
C SER A 32 7.15 -0.67 -4.66
N LYS A 33 6.77 0.51 -4.17
CA LYS A 33 6.20 0.66 -2.82
C LYS A 33 4.82 0.05 -2.69
N VAL A 34 3.93 0.20 -3.68
CA VAL A 34 2.62 -0.46 -3.65
C VAL A 34 2.77 -1.99 -3.63
N GLN A 35 3.70 -2.56 -4.40
CA GLN A 35 3.98 -4.00 -4.38
C GLN A 35 4.53 -4.47 -3.03
N GLU A 36 5.51 -3.76 -2.48
CA GLU A 36 6.11 -4.05 -1.17
C GLU A 36 5.05 -4.10 -0.06
N TYR A 37 4.22 -3.06 0.03
CA TYR A 37 3.20 -2.97 1.09
C TYR A 37 2.04 -3.95 0.86
N THR A 38 1.69 -4.26 -0.39
CA THR A 38 0.71 -5.31 -0.69
C THR A 38 1.19 -6.67 -0.16
N ARG A 39 2.49 -6.98 -0.35
CA ARG A 39 3.09 -8.21 0.16
C ARG A 39 3.06 -8.24 1.68
N LEU A 40 3.52 -7.16 2.33
CA LEU A 40 3.56 -7.07 3.79
C LEU A 40 2.18 -7.24 4.43
N VAL A 41 1.15 -6.62 3.84
CA VAL A 41 -0.24 -6.76 4.32
C VAL A 41 -0.71 -8.21 4.23
N ARG A 42 -0.41 -8.90 3.12
CA ARG A 42 -0.77 -10.32 2.96
C ARG A 42 -0.05 -11.20 3.99
N GLU A 43 1.27 -11.07 4.10
CA GLU A 43 2.07 -11.82 5.08
C GLU A 43 1.54 -11.62 6.50
N THR A 44 1.24 -10.38 6.89
CA THR A 44 0.70 -10.06 8.23
C THR A 44 -0.69 -10.64 8.49
N LEU A 45 -1.52 -10.79 7.43
CA LEU A 45 -2.86 -11.37 7.54
C LEU A 45 -2.85 -12.90 7.49
N ASP A 46 -1.90 -13.49 6.76
CA ASP A 46 -1.73 -14.95 6.61
C ASP A 46 -1.02 -15.58 7.83
N GLU A 47 -0.27 -14.81 8.61
CA GLU A 47 0.34 -15.23 9.90
C GLU A 47 -0.67 -15.35 11.06
N ARG A 48 -1.97 -15.31 10.78
CA ARG A 48 -3.07 -15.45 11.77
C ARG A 48 -3.88 -16.73 11.60
#